data_AF-A0A4P5R408-F1
#
_entry.id   AF-A0A4P5R408-F1
#
_cell.length_a   1.000
_cell.length_b   1.000
_cell.length_c   1.000
_cell.angle_alpha   90.00
_cell.angle_beta   90.00
_cell.angle_gamma   90.00
#
_symmetry.space_group_name_H-M   'P 1'
#
loop_
_entity.id
_entity.type
_entity.pdbx_description
1 polymer ?
#
loop_
_entity_poly.entity_id
_entity_poly.type
_entity_poly.pdbx_seq_one_letter_code
_entity_poly.pdbx_strand_id
1 'polypeptide(L)'
;MSFPVVDSLRSIEFGTPGESRARLVDFIINGNKRATAGLLHDYTKEGEPVEHVGECLAMVDNDGKHVATLHVTRVEVTRFADVPDEFALAEAEGDLNAAAFRASHLEYWTRAGEEITDDTQVVQVYFDLLSHRLRELQPHDAEWIHRACQDTDIQRWTTVPRPYTREHAESFVVDHGGELAAYAIVTALTNEPVGVAGLHHVRDGVASVGYWVAPWGRGHRAAANALRVLRTLIHRNTEAHTVRALIAETNVSSRRTAERAGFTMAGPDSDTCPDGTNHVVALRYESAAR
;
A
#
# COMPACT_ATOMS: atom_id res chain seq x y z
N MET A 1 -6.14 10.49 -20.64
CA MET A 1 -7.36 10.09 -19.88
C MET A 1 -6.89 9.92 -18.44
N SER A 2 -7.69 10.29 -17.43
CA SER A 2 -7.31 10.09 -16.02
C SER A 2 -6.87 8.64 -15.76
N PHE A 3 -5.84 8.44 -14.94
CA PHE A 3 -5.33 7.12 -14.62
C PHE A 3 -6.45 6.27 -13.99
N PRO A 4 -6.75 5.07 -14.51
CA PRO A 4 -7.84 4.27 -13.96
C PRO A 4 -7.61 3.94 -12.47
N VAL A 5 -8.69 3.83 -11.73
CA VAL A 5 -8.65 3.36 -10.34
C VAL A 5 -8.92 1.87 -10.33
N VAL A 6 -7.98 1.08 -9.81
CA VAL A 6 -8.07 -0.38 -9.72
C VAL A 6 -7.88 -0.79 -8.26
N ASP A 7 -8.81 -1.58 -7.74
CA ASP A 7 -8.87 -1.94 -6.30
C ASP A 7 -8.76 -0.72 -5.37
N SER A 8 -9.44 0.37 -5.74
CA SER A 8 -9.45 1.67 -5.02
C SER A 8 -8.11 2.42 -4.96
N LEU A 9 -7.08 1.94 -5.67
CA LEU A 9 -5.79 2.62 -5.81
C LEU A 9 -5.67 3.25 -7.19
N ARG A 10 -4.93 4.36 -7.30
CA ARG A 10 -4.54 4.92 -8.60
C ARG A 10 -3.68 3.88 -9.32
N SER A 11 -4.00 3.59 -10.58
CA SER A 11 -3.19 2.68 -11.37
C SER A 11 -1.89 3.33 -11.77
N ILE A 12 -0.86 2.51 -11.96
CA ILE A 12 0.36 2.88 -12.67
C ILE A 12 0.62 1.85 -13.76
N GLU A 13 0.93 2.34 -14.95
CA GLU A 13 1.21 1.54 -16.14
C GLU A 13 2.70 1.64 -16.49
N PHE A 14 3.28 0.52 -16.92
CA PHE A 14 4.66 0.48 -17.37
C PHE A 14 4.69 0.11 -18.84
N GLY A 15 5.22 1.01 -19.67
CA GLY A 15 5.29 0.83 -21.12
C GLY A 15 3.93 0.69 -21.81
N THR A 16 3.98 0.41 -23.11
CA THR A 16 2.78 0.23 -23.93
C THR A 16 2.23 -1.19 -23.80
N PRO A 17 0.90 -1.41 -23.88
CA PRO A 17 0.31 -2.74 -23.88
C PRO A 17 0.98 -3.68 -24.89
N GLY A 18 1.23 -4.93 -24.48
CA GLY A 18 1.92 -5.96 -25.26
C GLY A 18 3.21 -6.46 -24.58
N GLU A 19 4.23 -6.76 -25.38
CA GLU A 19 5.52 -7.28 -24.88
C GLU A 19 6.27 -6.27 -23.99
N SER A 20 6.18 -4.98 -24.31
CA SER A 20 6.82 -3.91 -23.53
C SER A 20 6.33 -3.91 -22.08
N ARG A 21 5.01 -3.83 -21.88
CA ARG A 21 4.43 -3.87 -20.53
C ARG A 21 4.67 -5.18 -19.81
N ALA A 22 4.52 -6.31 -20.49
CA ALA A 22 4.77 -7.62 -19.89
C ALA A 22 6.20 -7.74 -19.35
N ARG A 23 7.20 -7.25 -20.11
CA ARG A 23 8.60 -7.24 -19.69
C ARG A 23 8.87 -6.30 -18.52
N LEU A 24 8.30 -5.11 -18.51
CA LEU A 24 8.53 -4.13 -17.42
C LEU A 24 7.85 -4.56 -16.11
N VAL A 25 6.66 -5.13 -16.19
CA VAL A 25 5.99 -5.77 -15.05
C VAL A 25 6.86 -6.89 -14.47
N ASP A 26 7.47 -7.72 -15.32
CA ASP A 26 8.39 -8.78 -14.88
C ASP A 26 9.66 -8.22 -14.22
N PHE A 27 10.25 -7.14 -14.76
CA PHE A 27 11.40 -6.46 -14.15
C PHE A 27 11.12 -5.90 -12.76
N ILE A 28 9.86 -5.59 -12.46
CA ILE A 28 9.45 -5.11 -11.13
C ILE A 28 9.20 -6.28 -10.18
N ILE A 29 8.41 -7.27 -10.61
CA ILE A 29 7.99 -8.40 -9.77
C ILE A 29 9.15 -9.38 -9.52
N ASN A 30 9.85 -9.77 -10.58
CA ASN A 30 10.90 -10.78 -10.56
C ASN A 30 12.31 -10.20 -10.70
N GLY A 31 12.41 -8.91 -11.04
CA GLY A 31 13.67 -8.20 -11.18
C GLY A 31 13.92 -7.12 -10.11
N ASN A 32 14.80 -6.19 -10.46
CA ASN A 32 15.31 -5.15 -9.57
C ASN A 32 14.84 -3.73 -9.93
N LYS A 33 13.86 -3.58 -10.84
CA LYS A 33 13.33 -2.24 -11.18
C LYS A 33 12.62 -1.65 -9.96
N ARG A 34 13.13 -0.53 -9.45
CA ARG A 34 12.64 0.20 -8.28
C ARG A 34 12.48 1.70 -8.53
N ALA A 35 12.60 2.12 -9.78
CA ALA A 35 12.30 3.47 -10.21
C ALA A 35 11.64 3.48 -11.60
N THR A 36 10.97 4.58 -11.94
CA THR A 36 10.40 4.82 -13.27
C THR A 36 10.37 6.29 -13.61
N ALA A 37 10.51 6.60 -14.91
CA ALA A 37 10.45 7.95 -15.45
C ALA A 37 9.10 8.25 -16.13
N GLY A 38 8.66 9.50 -16.02
CA GLY A 38 7.58 10.08 -16.82
C GLY A 38 7.87 11.54 -17.17
N LEU A 39 7.23 12.08 -18.20
CA LEU A 39 7.38 13.49 -18.55
C LEU A 39 6.40 14.33 -17.74
N LEU A 40 6.86 15.40 -17.08
CA LEU A 40 5.98 16.24 -16.23
C LEU A 40 4.79 16.82 -17.01
N HIS A 41 4.99 17.10 -18.29
CA HIS A 41 3.92 17.64 -19.11
C HIS A 41 2.80 16.62 -19.35
N ASP A 42 3.04 15.30 -19.26
CA ASP A 42 2.01 14.28 -19.42
C ASP A 42 1.03 14.32 -18.25
N TYR A 43 1.54 14.41 -17.02
CA TYR A 43 0.74 14.68 -15.82
C TYR A 43 -0.12 15.93 -15.98
N THR A 44 0.45 17.00 -16.55
CA THR A 44 -0.28 18.26 -16.79
C THR A 44 -1.36 18.10 -17.87
N LYS A 45 -1.06 17.42 -18.98
CA LYS A 45 -2.00 17.11 -20.06
C LYS A 45 -3.18 16.28 -19.56
N GLU A 46 -2.92 15.35 -18.63
CA GLU A 46 -3.93 14.44 -18.08
C GLU A 46 -4.69 15.01 -16.88
N GLY A 47 -4.22 16.14 -16.33
CA GLY A 47 -4.82 16.75 -15.14
C GLY A 47 -4.57 15.94 -13.86
N GLU A 48 -3.49 15.16 -13.84
CA GLU A 48 -3.14 14.25 -12.75
C GLU A 48 -1.98 14.82 -11.94
N PRO A 49 -2.03 14.77 -10.59
CA PRO A 49 -0.91 15.17 -9.78
C PRO A 49 0.24 14.18 -9.94
N VAL A 50 1.47 14.68 -9.78
CA VAL A 50 2.66 13.84 -9.60
C VAL A 50 2.48 12.99 -8.34
N GLU A 51 2.99 11.76 -8.36
CA GLU A 51 3.03 10.86 -7.21
C GLU A 51 3.61 11.56 -5.96
N HIS A 52 3.21 11.10 -4.79
CA HIS A 52 3.80 11.57 -3.53
C HIS A 52 4.36 10.42 -2.70
N VAL A 53 5.34 10.73 -1.85
CA VAL A 53 5.95 9.75 -0.94
C VAL A 53 4.87 9.16 -0.04
N GLY A 54 4.86 7.83 0.08
CA GLY A 54 3.87 7.08 0.86
C GLY A 54 2.62 6.65 0.08
N GLU A 55 2.43 7.13 -1.15
CA GLU A 55 1.32 6.68 -2.01
C GLU A 55 1.48 5.20 -2.39
N CYS A 56 0.39 4.45 -2.31
CA CYS A 56 0.31 3.09 -2.85
C CYS A 56 -0.39 3.10 -4.22
N LEU A 57 0.24 2.50 -5.23
CA LEU A 57 -0.25 2.45 -6.60
C LEU A 57 -0.56 1.00 -7.01
N ALA A 58 -1.63 0.81 -7.76
CA ALA A 58 -1.95 -0.48 -8.38
C ALA A 58 -1.20 -0.62 -9.70
N MET A 59 -0.16 -1.45 -9.75
CA MET A 59 0.48 -1.82 -11.00
C MET A 59 -0.42 -2.76 -11.79
N VAL A 60 -0.70 -2.43 -13.05
CA VAL A 60 -1.60 -3.19 -13.91
C VAL A 60 -0.88 -3.91 -15.05
N ASP A 61 -1.44 -5.03 -15.50
CA ASP A 61 -0.96 -5.78 -16.66
C ASP A 61 -1.56 -5.27 -17.99
N ASN A 62 -1.42 -6.06 -19.05
CA ASN A 62 -1.97 -5.75 -20.38
C ASN A 62 -3.50 -5.72 -20.43
N ASP A 63 -4.15 -6.41 -19.50
CA ASP A 63 -5.61 -6.49 -19.41
C ASP A 63 -6.15 -5.45 -18.41
N GLY A 64 -5.29 -4.58 -17.87
CA GLY A 64 -5.66 -3.59 -16.86
C GLY A 64 -5.90 -4.18 -15.47
N LYS A 65 -5.51 -5.44 -15.24
CA LYS A 65 -5.71 -6.12 -13.95
C LYS A 65 -4.58 -5.77 -12.98
N HIS A 66 -4.93 -5.53 -11.73
CA HIS A 66 -3.95 -5.27 -10.66
C HIS A 66 -3.13 -6.53 -10.34
N VAL A 67 -1.84 -6.45 -10.66
CA VAL A 67 -0.87 -7.54 -10.50
C VAL A 67 0.10 -7.33 -9.34
N ALA A 68 0.37 -6.08 -8.94
CA ALA A 68 1.14 -5.79 -7.74
C ALA A 68 0.89 -4.40 -7.19
N THR A 69 1.18 -4.19 -5.90
CA THR A 69 1.07 -2.88 -5.25
C THR A 69 2.46 -2.28 -5.05
N LEU A 70 2.66 -1.08 -5.60
CA LEU A 70 3.88 -0.30 -5.41
C LEU A 70 3.67 0.71 -4.29
N HIS A 71 4.69 0.93 -3.47
CA HIS A 71 4.70 1.97 -2.43
C HIS A 71 5.78 2.99 -2.76
N VAL A 72 5.36 4.22 -3.06
CA VAL A 72 6.26 5.30 -3.47
C VAL A 72 7.15 5.71 -2.30
N THR A 73 8.46 5.69 -2.51
CA THR A 73 9.48 5.97 -1.48
C THR A 73 10.20 7.30 -1.71
N ARG A 74 10.32 7.74 -2.97
CA ARG A 74 10.89 9.04 -3.34
C ARG A 74 10.28 9.52 -4.64
N VAL A 75 10.08 10.83 -4.77
CA VAL A 75 9.70 11.47 -6.03
C VAL A 75 10.56 12.71 -6.22
N GLU A 76 11.12 12.85 -7.42
CA GLU A 76 11.94 14.00 -7.80
C GLU A 76 11.53 14.47 -9.19
N VAL A 77 11.62 15.78 -9.43
CA VAL A 77 11.42 16.36 -10.75
C VAL A 77 12.70 17.09 -11.13
N THR A 78 13.35 16.62 -12.19
CA THR A 78 14.61 17.18 -12.66
C THR A 78 14.53 17.49 -14.14
N ARG A 79 15.47 18.30 -14.64
CA ARG A 79 15.69 18.40 -16.07
C ARG A 79 16.20 17.06 -16.61
N PHE A 80 15.94 16.77 -17.88
CA PHE A 80 16.40 15.56 -18.55
C PHE A 80 17.92 15.43 -18.54
N ALA A 81 18.64 16.55 -18.67
CA ALA A 81 20.09 16.61 -18.57
C ALA A 81 20.63 16.26 -17.16
N ASP A 82 19.83 16.50 -16.11
CA ASP A 82 20.23 16.38 -14.71
C ASP A 82 19.80 15.04 -14.06
N VAL A 83 19.21 14.12 -14.83
CA VAL A 83 18.87 12.78 -14.32
C VAL A 83 20.15 12.08 -13.84
N PRO A 84 20.21 11.61 -12.58
CA PRO A 84 21.44 11.07 -12.00
C PRO A 84 21.67 9.61 -12.40
N ASP A 85 22.93 9.17 -12.35
CA ASP A 85 23.31 7.76 -12.61
C ASP A 85 22.57 6.78 -11.70
N GLU A 86 22.31 7.16 -10.44
CA GLU A 86 21.59 6.32 -9.48
C GLU A 86 20.16 6.01 -9.93
N PHE A 87 19.50 6.94 -10.62
CA PHE A 87 18.15 6.75 -11.15
C PHE A 87 18.17 5.75 -12.30
N ALA A 88 19.08 5.94 -13.26
CA ALA A 88 19.25 5.05 -14.39
C ALA A 88 19.48 3.59 -13.93
N LEU A 89 20.31 3.41 -12.89
CA LEU A 89 20.55 2.11 -12.28
C LEU A 89 19.30 1.55 -11.57
N ALA A 90 18.52 2.39 -10.89
CA ALA A 90 17.31 2.00 -10.18
C ALA A 90 16.16 1.59 -11.11
N GLU A 91 16.11 2.13 -12.33
CA GLU A 91 15.16 1.67 -13.35
C GLU A 91 15.45 0.24 -13.83
N ALA A 92 16.72 -0.18 -13.78
CA ALA A 92 17.13 -1.55 -14.08
C ALA A 92 16.65 -2.09 -15.45
N GLU A 93 16.48 -1.21 -16.44
CA GLU A 93 16.00 -1.59 -17.79
C GLU A 93 17.13 -1.91 -18.79
N GLY A 94 18.38 -1.69 -18.39
CA GLY A 94 19.58 -1.91 -19.20
C GLY A 94 20.54 -0.71 -19.20
N ASP A 95 20.07 0.45 -18.76
CA ASP A 95 20.88 1.66 -18.65
C ASP A 95 21.80 1.61 -17.43
N LEU A 96 23.11 1.77 -17.67
CA LEU A 96 24.14 1.65 -16.62
C LEU A 96 24.59 2.99 -16.04
N ASN A 97 24.11 4.11 -16.60
CA ASN A 97 24.39 5.48 -16.17
C ASN A 97 23.41 6.46 -16.84
N ALA A 98 23.47 7.73 -16.45
CA ALA A 98 22.61 8.81 -16.94
C ALA A 98 22.76 9.07 -18.44
N ALA A 99 23.96 8.87 -19.02
CA ALA A 99 24.14 9.05 -20.46
C ALA A 99 23.42 7.97 -21.27
N ALA A 100 23.47 6.71 -20.80
CA ALA A 100 22.71 5.61 -21.39
C ALA A 100 21.20 5.86 -21.28
N PHE A 101 20.73 6.25 -20.09
CA PHE A 101 19.34 6.64 -19.85
C PHE A 101 18.87 7.73 -20.82
N ARG A 102 19.65 8.81 -20.97
CA ARG A 102 19.28 9.89 -21.90
C ARG A 102 19.22 9.41 -23.35
N ALA A 103 20.12 8.52 -23.77
CA ALA A 103 20.09 7.98 -25.12
C ALA A 103 18.83 7.11 -25.35
N SER A 104 18.54 6.18 -24.45
CA SER A 104 17.40 5.26 -24.56
C SER A 104 16.05 5.98 -24.48
N HIS A 105 15.89 6.91 -23.55
CA HIS A 105 14.64 7.63 -23.33
C HIS A 105 14.39 8.71 -24.37
N LEU A 106 15.44 9.37 -24.88
CA LEU A 106 15.31 10.28 -26.02
C LEU A 106 14.77 9.54 -27.23
N GLU A 107 15.29 8.35 -27.54
CA GLU A 107 14.79 7.53 -28.65
C GLU A 107 13.33 7.13 -28.43
N TYR A 108 12.99 6.64 -27.23
CA TYR A 108 11.63 6.21 -26.89
C TYR A 108 10.60 7.34 -27.02
N TRP A 109 10.83 8.47 -26.35
CA TRP A 109 9.89 9.61 -26.36
C TRP A 109 9.82 10.30 -27.72
N THR A 110 10.93 10.40 -28.45
CA THR A 110 10.90 10.90 -29.84
C THR A 110 10.03 10.01 -30.73
N ARG A 111 10.13 8.69 -30.59
CA ARG A 111 9.27 7.74 -31.32
C ARG A 111 7.80 7.85 -30.92
N ALA A 112 7.52 8.22 -29.67
CA ALA A 112 6.18 8.52 -29.19
C ALA A 112 5.64 9.89 -29.68
N GLY A 113 6.46 10.69 -30.37
CA GLY A 113 6.10 11.99 -30.93
C GLY A 113 6.34 13.17 -30.00
N GLU A 114 7.05 12.98 -28.89
CA GLU A 114 7.40 14.04 -27.95
C GLU A 114 8.72 14.72 -28.35
N GLU A 115 8.79 16.04 -28.20
CA GLU A 115 10.02 16.82 -28.40
C GLU A 115 10.78 16.93 -27.07
N ILE A 116 11.97 16.32 -27.01
CA ILE A 116 12.78 16.26 -25.80
C ILE A 116 14.02 17.13 -25.95
N THR A 117 14.25 17.99 -24.95
CA THR A 117 15.43 18.84 -24.81
C THR A 117 16.08 18.59 -23.46
N ASP A 118 17.28 19.13 -23.26
CA ASP A 118 17.97 19.05 -21.97
C ASP A 118 17.16 19.63 -20.80
N ASP A 119 16.30 20.62 -21.07
CA ASP A 119 15.47 21.29 -20.05
C ASP A 119 14.10 20.62 -19.83
N THR A 120 13.75 19.60 -20.62
CA THR A 120 12.51 18.84 -20.46
C THR A 120 12.43 18.27 -19.04
N GLN A 121 11.32 18.50 -18.34
CA GLN A 121 11.14 18.04 -16.96
C GLN A 121 10.75 16.56 -16.91
N VAL A 122 11.54 15.77 -16.20
CA VAL A 122 11.34 14.34 -15.96
C VAL A 122 10.94 14.13 -14.51
N VAL A 123 9.82 13.47 -14.31
CA VAL A 123 9.36 12.95 -13.02
C VAL A 123 10.03 11.61 -12.79
N GLN A 124 10.81 11.51 -11.72
CA GLN A 124 11.49 10.31 -11.26
C GLN A 124 10.73 9.77 -10.05
N VAL A 125 10.10 8.60 -10.18
CA VAL A 125 9.38 7.94 -9.09
C VAL A 125 10.15 6.71 -8.65
N TYR A 126 10.50 6.64 -7.37
CA TYR A 126 11.11 5.47 -6.73
C TYR A 126 10.08 4.75 -5.88
N PHE A 127 10.12 3.42 -5.87
CA PHE A 127 9.13 2.63 -5.18
C PHE A 127 9.67 1.30 -4.65
N ASP A 128 9.02 0.82 -3.60
CA ASP A 128 9.14 -0.55 -3.12
C ASP A 128 7.96 -1.40 -3.59
N LEU A 129 8.22 -2.68 -3.82
CA LEU A 129 7.17 -3.67 -4.08
C LEU A 129 6.61 -4.20 -2.75
N LEU A 130 5.30 -4.07 -2.52
CA LEU A 130 4.67 -4.63 -1.33
C LEU A 130 4.42 -6.13 -1.49
N SER A 131 4.82 -6.91 -0.48
CA SER A 131 4.60 -8.37 -0.46
C SER A 131 3.15 -8.78 -0.16
N HIS A 132 2.31 -7.83 0.25
CA HIS A 132 0.92 -8.05 0.61
C HIS A 132 0.06 -6.91 0.09
N ARG A 133 -1.19 -7.22 -0.25
CA ARG A 133 -2.20 -6.26 -0.68
C ARG A 133 -3.50 -6.44 0.11
N LEU A 134 -4.41 -5.50 -0.07
CA LEU A 134 -5.76 -5.56 0.47
C LEU A 134 -6.74 -5.95 -0.62
N ARG A 135 -7.76 -6.71 -0.24
CA ARG A 135 -8.95 -6.93 -1.05
C ARG A 135 -10.18 -6.94 -0.15
N GLU A 136 -11.34 -6.69 -0.75
CA GLU A 136 -12.63 -6.85 -0.07
C GLU A 136 -12.78 -8.25 0.51
N LEU A 137 -13.44 -8.33 1.67
CA LEU A 137 -13.84 -9.60 2.26
C LEU A 137 -14.89 -10.28 1.38
N GLN A 138 -14.83 -11.60 1.33
CA GLN A 138 -15.73 -12.46 0.57
C GLN A 138 -16.41 -13.45 1.51
N PRO A 139 -17.61 -13.97 1.18
CA PRO A 139 -18.32 -14.92 2.03
C PRO A 139 -17.48 -16.16 2.41
N HIS A 140 -16.63 -16.64 1.50
CA HIS A 140 -15.74 -17.78 1.75
C HIS A 140 -14.60 -17.46 2.73
N ASP A 141 -14.32 -16.19 3.02
CA ASP A 141 -13.29 -15.81 4.00
C ASP A 141 -13.68 -16.18 5.43
N ALA A 142 -14.97 -16.40 5.70
CA ALA A 142 -15.46 -16.80 7.01
C ALA A 142 -14.75 -18.08 7.52
N GLU A 143 -14.40 -19.01 6.63
CA GLU A 143 -13.74 -20.26 7.00
C GLU A 143 -12.35 -20.01 7.61
N TRP A 144 -11.48 -19.27 6.91
CA TRP A 144 -10.12 -19.04 7.40
C TRP A 144 -10.10 -18.01 8.53
N ILE A 145 -11.02 -17.04 8.56
CA ILE A 145 -11.17 -16.08 9.67
C ILE A 145 -11.57 -16.85 10.94
N HIS A 146 -12.55 -17.74 10.85
CA HIS A 146 -12.94 -18.59 11.97
C HIS A 146 -11.75 -19.39 12.51
N ARG A 147 -10.97 -20.01 11.60
CA ARG A 147 -9.74 -20.73 11.97
C ARG A 147 -8.70 -19.81 12.63
N ALA A 148 -8.48 -18.61 12.09
CA ALA A 148 -7.51 -17.65 12.61
C ALA A 148 -7.91 -17.19 14.02
N CYS A 149 -9.18 -16.85 14.23
CA CYS A 149 -9.69 -16.37 15.52
C CYS A 149 -9.74 -17.44 16.62
N GLN A 150 -9.36 -18.69 16.35
CA GLN A 150 -9.06 -19.68 17.41
C GLN A 150 -7.72 -19.41 18.10
N ASP A 151 -6.87 -18.57 17.50
CA ASP A 151 -5.58 -18.19 18.04
C ASP A 151 -5.71 -17.32 19.30
N THR A 152 -4.95 -17.69 20.34
CA THR A 152 -4.99 -17.02 21.64
C THR A 152 -4.47 -15.60 21.60
N ASP A 153 -3.53 -15.27 20.71
CA ASP A 153 -3.02 -13.89 20.60
C ASP A 153 -4.05 -12.98 19.92
N ILE A 154 -4.71 -13.45 18.86
CA ILE A 154 -5.81 -12.70 18.24
C ILE A 154 -6.89 -12.45 19.29
N GLN A 155 -7.33 -13.48 20.01
CA GLN A 155 -8.31 -13.30 21.07
C GLN A 155 -7.80 -12.31 22.12
N ARG A 156 -6.57 -12.45 22.60
CA ARG A 156 -5.97 -11.61 23.64
C ARG A 156 -5.98 -10.11 23.31
N TRP A 157 -5.66 -9.74 22.07
CA TRP A 157 -5.44 -8.35 21.65
C TRP A 157 -6.62 -7.69 20.94
N THR A 158 -7.70 -8.43 20.70
CA THR A 158 -8.88 -7.93 19.97
C THR A 158 -10.16 -8.13 20.77
N THR A 159 -11.24 -7.57 20.26
CA THR A 159 -12.59 -7.63 20.84
C THR A 159 -13.43 -8.78 20.27
N VAL A 160 -12.83 -9.69 19.51
CA VAL A 160 -13.56 -10.84 18.95
C VAL A 160 -14.24 -11.66 20.07
N PRO A 161 -15.47 -12.15 19.87
CA PRO A 161 -16.17 -12.94 20.88
C PRO A 161 -15.38 -14.16 21.35
N ARG A 162 -15.59 -14.56 22.61
CA ARG A 162 -14.95 -15.73 23.22
C ARG A 162 -16.01 -16.63 23.88
N PRO A 163 -16.24 -17.86 23.40
CA PRO A 163 -15.57 -18.50 22.25
C PRO A 163 -15.96 -17.84 20.91
N TYR A 164 -15.03 -17.86 19.95
CA TYR A 164 -15.28 -17.37 18.59
C TYR A 164 -15.90 -18.47 17.72
N THR A 165 -17.19 -18.38 17.41
CA THR A 165 -17.91 -19.38 16.62
C THR A 165 -17.79 -19.13 15.12
N ARG A 166 -18.34 -20.03 14.30
CA ARG A 166 -18.37 -19.87 12.85
C ARG A 166 -19.36 -18.76 12.45
N GLU A 167 -20.49 -18.68 13.13
CA GLU A 167 -21.53 -17.69 12.90
C GLU A 167 -20.99 -16.26 13.09
N HIS A 168 -20.08 -16.05 14.04
CA HIS A 168 -19.39 -14.76 14.18
C HIS A 168 -18.55 -14.41 12.94
N ALA A 169 -17.86 -15.38 12.34
CA ALA A 169 -17.08 -15.15 11.13
C ALA A 169 -17.97 -14.90 9.92
N GLU A 170 -19.07 -15.64 9.80
CA GLU A 170 -20.07 -15.48 8.73
C GLU A 170 -20.76 -14.11 8.81
N SER A 171 -21.05 -13.61 10.02
CA SER A 171 -21.55 -12.25 10.21
C SER A 171 -20.49 -11.21 9.84
N PHE A 172 -19.25 -11.38 10.34
CA PHE A 172 -18.18 -10.42 10.17
C PHE A 172 -17.81 -10.16 8.70
N VAL A 173 -17.82 -11.18 7.83
CA VAL A 173 -17.55 -10.97 6.39
C VAL A 173 -18.66 -10.22 5.65
N VAL A 174 -19.81 -10.00 6.29
CA VAL A 174 -20.96 -9.27 5.73
C VAL A 174 -21.08 -7.87 6.35
N ASP A 175 -20.99 -7.77 7.68
CA ASP A 175 -21.25 -6.54 8.43
C ASP A 175 -19.98 -5.84 8.96
N HIS A 176 -18.80 -6.46 8.77
CA HIS A 176 -17.50 -5.98 9.24
C HIS A 176 -17.43 -5.74 10.75
N GLY A 177 -18.33 -6.36 11.54
CA GLY A 177 -18.47 -6.07 12.97
C GLY A 177 -18.94 -4.65 13.27
N GLY A 178 -19.59 -3.98 12.31
CA GLY A 178 -19.99 -2.58 12.40
C GLY A 178 -18.86 -1.58 12.11
N GLU A 179 -17.70 -2.04 11.63
CA GLU A 179 -16.62 -1.18 11.15
C GLU A 179 -17.01 -0.49 9.83
N LEU A 180 -16.40 0.67 9.56
CA LEU A 180 -16.64 1.42 8.33
C LEU A 180 -16.14 0.66 7.09
N ALA A 181 -15.03 -0.08 7.22
CA ALA A 181 -14.54 -1.00 6.19
C ALA A 181 -13.60 -2.04 6.79
N ALA A 182 -13.60 -3.26 6.25
CA ALA A 182 -12.62 -4.29 6.59
C ALA A 182 -12.16 -5.06 5.35
N TYR A 183 -10.86 -5.32 5.27
CA TYR A 183 -10.20 -5.93 4.12
C TYR A 183 -9.42 -7.17 4.53
N ALA A 184 -9.43 -8.20 3.68
CA ALA A 184 -8.48 -9.29 3.80
C ALA A 184 -7.08 -8.80 3.42
N ILE A 185 -6.11 -9.04 4.29
CA ILE A 185 -4.70 -8.94 3.95
C ILE A 185 -4.32 -10.24 3.26
N VAL A 186 -3.87 -10.15 2.01
CA VAL A 186 -3.47 -11.31 1.21
C VAL A 186 -2.04 -11.17 0.73
N THR A 187 -1.37 -12.30 0.52
CA THR A 187 -0.08 -12.34 -0.20
C THR A 187 -0.28 -11.81 -1.62
N ALA A 188 0.64 -10.97 -2.09
CA ALA A 188 0.49 -10.35 -3.40
C ALA A 188 0.52 -11.37 -4.57
N LEU A 189 1.32 -12.44 -4.43
CA LEU A 189 1.52 -13.44 -5.48
C LEU A 189 0.44 -14.53 -5.50
N THR A 190 0.05 -15.06 -4.33
CA THR A 190 -0.83 -16.23 -4.24
C THR A 190 -2.27 -15.89 -3.84
N ASN A 191 -2.54 -14.64 -3.43
CA ASN A 191 -3.83 -14.22 -2.86
C ASN A 191 -4.25 -15.00 -1.60
N GLU A 192 -3.29 -15.64 -0.93
CA GLU A 192 -3.57 -16.39 0.29
C GLU A 192 -3.84 -15.41 1.44
N PRO A 193 -4.95 -15.58 2.17
CA PRO A 193 -5.31 -14.69 3.25
C PRO A 193 -4.50 -14.95 4.51
N VAL A 194 -4.02 -13.86 5.11
CA VAL A 194 -3.09 -13.90 6.24
C VAL A 194 -3.51 -12.99 7.40
N GLY A 195 -4.57 -12.21 7.26
CA GLY A 195 -5.06 -11.32 8.31
C GLY A 195 -6.16 -10.40 7.82
N VAL A 196 -6.61 -9.50 8.71
CA VAL A 196 -7.59 -8.46 8.39
C VAL A 196 -7.03 -7.12 8.82
N ALA A 197 -7.28 -6.10 8.02
CA ALA A 197 -7.07 -4.70 8.39
C ALA A 197 -8.31 -3.89 8.00
N GLY A 198 -8.66 -2.92 8.83
CA GLY A 198 -9.91 -2.19 8.66
C GLY A 198 -9.84 -0.76 9.19
N LEU A 199 -10.89 -0.02 8.83
CA LEU A 199 -11.18 1.32 9.28
C LEU A 199 -12.40 1.24 10.21
N HIS A 200 -12.21 1.48 11.49
CA HIS A 200 -13.29 1.44 12.47
C HIS A 200 -14.27 2.59 12.27
N HIS A 201 -13.75 3.82 12.16
CA HIS A 201 -14.55 5.04 11.94
C HIS A 201 -13.65 6.21 11.52
N VAL A 202 -14.27 7.28 11.02
CA VAL A 202 -13.65 8.59 10.82
C VAL A 202 -14.40 9.63 11.65
N ARG A 203 -13.70 10.35 12.53
CA ARG A 203 -14.26 11.38 13.41
C ARG A 203 -13.28 12.53 13.55
N ASP A 204 -13.77 13.77 13.43
CA ASP A 204 -12.98 14.99 13.62
C ASP A 204 -11.65 15.00 12.83
N GLY A 205 -11.69 14.53 11.58
CA GLY A 205 -10.50 14.43 10.71
C GLY A 205 -9.51 13.30 11.06
N VAL A 206 -9.87 12.41 11.99
CA VAL A 206 -9.07 11.24 12.40
C VAL A 206 -9.73 9.94 11.97
N ALA A 207 -9.01 9.13 11.19
CA ALA A 207 -9.39 7.79 10.79
C ALA A 207 -8.80 6.75 11.77
N SER A 208 -9.65 6.02 12.48
CA SER A 208 -9.24 5.00 13.43
C SER A 208 -9.11 3.65 12.74
N VAL A 209 -7.92 3.05 12.71
CA VAL A 209 -7.64 1.77 12.04
C VAL A 209 -7.32 0.64 13.02
N GLY A 210 -7.60 -0.59 12.59
CA GLY A 210 -7.31 -1.81 13.31
C GLY A 210 -6.78 -2.91 12.38
N TYR A 211 -6.07 -3.88 12.96
CA TYR A 211 -5.56 -5.02 12.21
C TYR A 211 -5.24 -6.20 13.12
N TRP A 212 -5.25 -7.38 12.53
CA TRP A 212 -4.68 -8.59 13.12
C TRP A 212 -4.13 -9.50 12.02
N VAL A 213 -3.19 -10.38 12.39
CA VAL A 213 -2.53 -11.31 11.46
C VAL A 213 -2.65 -12.72 12.03
N ALA A 214 -3.15 -13.62 11.19
CA ALA A 214 -3.26 -15.04 11.49
C ALA A 214 -1.88 -15.64 11.79
N PRO A 215 -1.78 -16.71 12.59
CA PRO A 215 -0.49 -17.31 12.96
C PRO A 215 0.41 -17.62 11.76
N TRP A 216 -0.18 -18.11 10.66
CA TRP A 216 0.52 -18.45 9.42
C TRP A 216 0.99 -17.23 8.59
N GLY A 217 0.56 -16.01 8.94
CA GLY A 217 0.92 -14.76 8.28
C GLY A 217 1.95 -13.91 9.01
N ARG A 218 2.32 -14.28 10.25
CA ARG A 218 3.19 -13.46 11.11
C ARG A 218 4.63 -13.45 10.62
N GLY A 219 5.36 -12.37 10.89
CA GLY A 219 6.78 -12.24 10.53
C GLY A 219 7.05 -11.79 9.09
N HIS A 220 6.02 -11.66 8.25
CA HIS A 220 6.15 -11.32 6.83
C HIS A 220 5.70 -9.88 6.47
N ARG A 221 5.63 -9.00 7.48
CA ARG A 221 5.21 -7.58 7.34
C ARG A 221 3.78 -7.36 6.83
N ALA A 222 2.92 -8.39 6.85
CA ALA A 222 1.54 -8.33 6.36
C ALA A 222 0.76 -7.10 6.85
N ALA A 223 0.66 -6.91 8.17
CA ALA A 223 -0.04 -5.76 8.75
C ALA A 223 0.63 -4.41 8.46
N ALA A 224 1.96 -4.36 8.36
CA ALA A 224 2.65 -3.11 8.04
C ALA A 224 2.37 -2.67 6.59
N ASN A 225 2.37 -3.61 5.64
CA ASN A 225 1.97 -3.33 4.26
C ASN A 225 0.50 -2.92 4.19
N ALA A 226 -0.38 -3.62 4.91
CA ALA A 226 -1.80 -3.31 4.98
C ALA A 226 -2.05 -1.87 5.48
N LEU A 227 -1.35 -1.44 6.53
CA LEU A 227 -1.45 -0.07 7.05
C LEU A 227 -1.00 0.99 6.03
N ARG A 228 0.03 0.72 5.21
CA ARG A 228 0.47 1.63 4.13
C ARG A 228 -0.62 1.77 3.06
N VAL A 229 -1.22 0.66 2.64
CA VAL A 229 -2.34 0.67 1.69
C VAL A 229 -3.55 1.38 2.30
N LEU A 230 -3.92 1.11 3.55
CA LEU A 230 -5.02 1.79 4.23
C LEU A 230 -4.81 3.30 4.30
N ARG A 231 -3.59 3.80 4.57
CA ARG A 231 -3.32 5.24 4.54
C ARG A 231 -3.68 5.87 3.20
N THR A 232 -3.30 5.21 2.10
CA THR A 232 -3.64 5.67 0.74
C THR A 232 -5.15 5.66 0.51
N LEU A 233 -5.84 4.58 0.91
CA LEU A 233 -7.30 4.47 0.76
C LEU A 233 -8.03 5.53 1.59
N ILE A 234 -7.60 5.76 2.83
CA ILE A 234 -8.17 6.75 3.73
C ILE A 234 -7.99 8.15 3.16
N HIS A 235 -6.79 8.48 2.67
CA HIS A 235 -6.51 9.77 2.07
C HIS A 235 -7.41 10.05 0.86
N ARG A 236 -7.63 9.03 0.01
CA ARG A 236 -8.43 9.17 -1.21
C ARG A 236 -9.93 9.22 -0.94
N ASN A 237 -10.41 8.44 0.02
CA ASN A 237 -11.84 8.16 0.18
C ASN A 237 -12.48 8.87 1.37
N THR A 238 -11.72 9.63 2.17
CA THR A 238 -12.21 10.29 3.37
C THR A 238 -11.59 11.67 3.54
N GLU A 239 -12.21 12.51 4.37
CA GLU A 239 -11.69 13.83 4.76
C GLU A 239 -10.67 13.76 5.91
N ALA A 240 -10.20 12.55 6.28
CA ALA A 240 -9.26 12.40 7.38
C ALA A 240 -7.88 12.96 7.01
N HIS A 241 -7.31 13.79 7.88
CA HIS A 241 -5.93 14.25 7.78
C HIS A 241 -4.97 13.41 8.63
N THR A 242 -5.50 12.64 9.59
CA THR A 242 -4.71 11.80 10.50
C THR A 242 -5.24 10.37 10.48
N VAL A 243 -4.35 9.40 10.39
CA VAL A 243 -4.64 7.98 10.59
C VAL A 243 -4.11 7.57 11.96
N ARG A 244 -4.94 6.95 12.79
CA ARG A 244 -4.63 6.57 14.16
C ARG A 244 -4.85 5.08 14.38
N ALA A 245 -3.89 4.42 15.02
CA ALA A 245 -4.05 3.09 15.61
C ALA A 245 -3.95 3.20 17.13
N LEU A 246 -4.88 2.58 17.86
CA LEU A 246 -4.78 2.39 19.31
C LEU A 246 -4.20 1.01 19.60
N ILE A 247 -3.08 0.98 20.30
CA ILE A 247 -2.33 -0.25 20.53
C ILE A 247 -2.02 -0.37 22.02
N ALA A 248 -2.38 -1.51 22.62
CA ALA A 248 -2.03 -1.84 24.00
C ALA A 248 -0.53 -1.59 24.27
N GLU A 249 -0.20 -0.90 25.36
CA GLU A 249 1.19 -0.62 25.74
C GLU A 249 2.04 -1.91 25.89
N THR A 250 1.41 -3.01 26.28
CA THR A 250 2.04 -4.33 26.44
C THR A 250 2.21 -5.07 25.11
N ASN A 251 1.52 -4.67 24.03
CA ASN A 251 1.59 -5.32 22.71
C ASN A 251 2.78 -4.79 21.88
N VAL A 252 3.99 -5.18 22.26
CA VAL A 252 5.25 -4.79 21.58
C VAL A 252 5.23 -5.11 20.07
N SER A 253 4.60 -6.20 19.65
CA SER A 253 4.59 -6.63 18.25
C SER A 253 3.77 -5.68 17.37
N SER A 254 2.59 -5.30 17.83
CA SER A 254 1.72 -4.34 17.14
C SER A 254 2.34 -2.94 17.10
N ARG A 255 2.97 -2.50 18.21
CA ARG A 255 3.73 -1.24 18.26
C ARG A 255 4.83 -1.16 17.20
N ARG A 256 5.68 -2.19 17.11
CA ARG A 256 6.72 -2.29 16.08
C ARG A 256 6.15 -2.38 14.66
N THR A 257 4.93 -2.89 14.50
CA THR A 257 4.26 -2.97 13.21
C THR A 257 3.81 -1.58 12.75
N ALA A 258 3.19 -0.79 13.65
CA ALA A 258 2.80 0.58 13.36
C ALA A 258 4.02 1.45 13.01
N GLU A 259 5.11 1.35 13.77
CA GLU A 259 6.37 2.08 13.49
C GLU A 259 6.92 1.76 12.10
N ARG A 260 6.94 0.47 11.71
CA ARG A 260 7.38 0.05 10.36
C ARG A 260 6.45 0.51 9.24
N ALA A 261 5.19 0.77 9.56
CA ALA A 261 4.21 1.33 8.63
C ALA A 261 4.31 2.86 8.52
N GLY A 262 5.21 3.52 9.27
CA GLY A 262 5.40 4.97 9.24
C GLY A 262 4.51 5.73 10.23
N PHE A 263 4.00 5.06 11.26
CA PHE A 263 3.30 5.71 12.37
C PHE A 263 4.30 6.09 13.47
N THR A 264 4.02 7.21 14.15
CA THR A 264 4.77 7.68 15.30
C THR A 264 3.91 7.58 16.55
N MET A 265 4.51 7.17 17.68
CA MET A 265 3.81 7.15 18.97
C MET A 265 3.55 8.59 19.44
N ALA A 266 2.29 8.97 19.57
CA ALA A 266 1.84 10.28 20.04
C ALA A 266 1.62 10.35 21.56
N GLY A 267 1.57 9.20 22.24
CA GLY A 267 1.41 9.09 23.70
C GLY A 267 0.21 8.22 24.12
N PRO A 268 -0.13 8.17 25.41
CA PRO A 268 -1.25 7.38 25.92
C PRO A 268 -2.60 7.99 25.55
N ASP A 269 -3.60 7.12 25.36
CA ASP A 269 -5.00 7.45 25.15
C ASP A 269 -5.85 7.35 26.42
N SER A 270 -7.00 8.01 26.42
CA SER A 270 -8.02 7.85 27.47
C SER A 270 -8.71 6.49 27.36
N ASP A 271 -8.77 5.93 26.16
CA ASP A 271 -9.28 4.59 25.93
C ASP A 271 -8.27 3.51 26.37
N THR A 272 -8.77 2.30 26.55
CA THR A 272 -7.95 1.13 26.90
C THR A 272 -8.03 0.07 25.82
N CYS A 273 -6.97 -0.73 25.68
CA CYS A 273 -6.94 -1.89 24.79
C CYS A 273 -7.00 -3.20 25.60
N PRO A 274 -7.57 -4.27 25.04
CA PRO A 274 -7.58 -5.58 25.69
C PRO A 274 -6.16 -6.15 25.78
N ASP A 275 -5.88 -6.79 26.92
CA ASP A 275 -4.76 -7.69 27.15
C ASP A 275 -5.30 -8.95 27.86
N GLY A 276 -5.86 -9.86 27.05
CA GLY A 276 -6.48 -11.07 27.56
C GLY A 276 -7.83 -10.75 28.19
N THR A 277 -7.97 -10.95 29.51
CA THR A 277 -9.15 -10.55 30.29
C THR A 277 -8.99 -9.17 30.92
N ASN A 278 -7.79 -8.60 30.86
CA ASN A 278 -7.47 -7.29 31.41
C ASN A 278 -7.61 -6.21 30.33
N HIS A 279 -7.63 -4.96 30.78
CA HIS A 279 -7.49 -3.79 29.93
C HIS A 279 -6.26 -3.00 30.38
N VAL A 280 -5.48 -2.55 29.40
CA VAL A 280 -4.24 -1.80 29.62
C VAL A 280 -4.29 -0.49 28.86
N VAL A 281 -3.38 0.43 29.18
CA VAL A 281 -3.31 1.73 28.51
C VAL A 281 -3.14 1.52 26.99
N ALA A 282 -3.99 2.18 26.22
CA ALA A 282 -3.80 2.28 24.78
C ALA A 282 -2.77 3.37 24.47
N LEU A 283 -1.84 3.08 23.58
CA LEU A 283 -0.94 4.08 23.01
C LEU A 283 -1.47 4.50 21.65
N ARG A 284 -1.59 5.81 21.43
CA ARG A 284 -1.88 6.39 20.12
C ARG A 284 -0.64 6.30 19.24
N TYR A 285 -0.79 5.62 18.12
CA TYR A 285 0.14 5.68 16.99
C TYR A 285 -0.54 6.46 15.88
N GLU A 286 0.12 7.51 15.39
CA GLU A 286 -0.46 8.42 14.39
C GLU A 286 0.46 8.57 13.19
N SER A 287 -0.16 8.73 12.02
CA SER A 287 0.52 9.12 10.79
C SER A 287 -0.37 10.12 10.06
N ALA A 288 0.24 11.04 9.31
CA ALA A 288 -0.53 11.86 8.40
C ALA A 288 -1.18 10.96 7.34
N ALA A 289 -2.40 11.29 6.92
CA ALA A 289 -3.02 10.61 5.79
C ALA A 289 -2.29 10.94 4.47
N ARG A 290 -1.64 12.11 4.40
CA ARG A 290 -0.79 12.59 3.30
C ARG A 290 0.69 12.39 3.61
#